data_AF-A0A3D0Z9C5-F1
#
_entry.id   AF-A0A3D0Z9C5-F1
#
_cell.length_a   1.000
_cell.length_b   1.000
_cell.length_c   1.000
_cell.angle_alpha   90.00
_cell.angle_beta   90.00
_cell.angle_gamma   90.00
#
_symmetry.space_group_name_H-M   'P 1'
#
loop_
_entity.id
_entity.type
_entity.pdbx_description
1 polymer ?
#
loop_
_entity_poly.entity_id
_entity_poly.type
_entity_poly.pdbx_seq_one_letter_code
_entity_poly.pdbx_strand_id
1 'polypeptide(L)'
;MQGVERIMTVFTREVTLEFSYTIIDKRTGMPIREIIKTGTQSKSANSVSELKTLDLAKAIVDSQLRTLESDIVPTIVSTNRKLMNETSKDKVVKQRMKDTLLLVKSNNYEEAIRQYEEIANQYGSTAAKANAAILKEAIASDVAASARLSQLESERGSLSDRAVKASVEELYSKLPADSVIIIIEANSSDRGRLNEIVNNINRTVISEGKLKVVDRSQIMGDELQYQVSGNVSDDSYVSIGKNYGAQYIVFFDISGQMSTRQLNMRLL
;
A
#
# COMPACT_ATOMS: atom_id res chain seq x y z
N MET A 1 -60.99 -9.79 4.36
CA MET A 1 -59.74 -10.57 4.42
C MET A 1 -58.96 -10.08 5.64
N GLN A 2 -58.88 -10.87 6.70
CA GLN A 2 -58.07 -10.54 7.87
C GLN A 2 -56.59 -10.72 7.50
N GLY A 3 -55.79 -9.66 7.65
CA GLY A 3 -54.35 -9.71 7.39
C GLY A 3 -53.68 -10.59 8.43
N VAL A 4 -52.95 -11.62 7.99
CA VAL A 4 -52.14 -12.45 8.88
C VAL A 4 -50.88 -11.65 9.22
N GLU A 5 -50.79 -11.19 10.46
CA GLU A 5 -49.59 -10.55 10.98
C GLU A 5 -48.50 -11.63 11.15
N ARG A 6 -47.36 -11.47 10.46
CA ARG A 6 -46.20 -12.36 10.61
C ARG A 6 -45.17 -11.69 11.51
N ILE A 7 -44.97 -12.25 12.70
CA ILE A 7 -43.86 -11.88 13.58
C ILE A 7 -42.61 -12.61 13.09
N MET A 8 -41.58 -11.86 12.72
CA MET A 8 -40.28 -12.41 12.35
C MET A 8 -39.27 -12.08 13.45
N THR A 9 -38.64 -13.11 14.02
CA THR A 9 -37.56 -12.95 15.00
C THR A 9 -36.22 -13.04 14.28
N VAL A 10 -35.39 -12.01 14.44
CA VAL A 10 -34.02 -11.96 13.91
C VAL A 10 -33.06 -11.89 15.08
N PHE A 11 -32.06 -12.76 15.06
CA PHE A 11 -30.98 -12.77 16.04
C PHE A 11 -29.76 -12.10 15.44
N THR A 12 -29.09 -11.24 16.21
CA THR A 12 -27.82 -10.60 15.81
C THR A 12 -26.73 -11.03 16.77
N ARG A 13 -25.58 -11.44 16.23
CA ARG A 13 -24.37 -11.68 17.01
C ARG A 13 -23.30 -10.70 16.54
N GLU A 14 -22.72 -10.00 17.49
CA GLU A 14 -21.57 -9.13 17.30
C GLU A 14 -20.37 -9.73 18.04
N VAL A 15 -19.22 -9.70 17.40
CA VAL A 15 -17.94 -10.11 17.98
C VAL A 15 -16.98 -8.93 17.82
N THR A 16 -16.31 -8.59 18.90
CA THR A 16 -15.23 -7.60 18.93
C THR A 16 -13.97 -8.27 19.46
N LEU A 17 -12.85 -8.08 18.76
CA LEU A 17 -11.56 -8.60 19.14
C LEU A 17 -10.53 -7.46 19.15
N GLU A 18 -9.66 -7.48 20.14
CA GLU A 18 -8.48 -6.61 20.22
C GLU A 18 -7.23 -7.44 19.87
N PHE A 19 -6.39 -6.86 19.01
CA PHE A 19 -5.13 -7.41 18.54
C PHE A 19 -4.02 -6.48 18.97
N SER A 20 -3.10 -6.95 19.80
CA SER A 20 -1.86 -6.23 20.10
C SER A 20 -0.66 -7.02 19.59
N TYR A 21 0.27 -6.33 18.95
CA TYR A 21 1.59 -6.87 18.62
C TYR A 21 2.66 -5.78 18.62
N THR A 22 3.91 -6.17 18.81
CA THR A 22 5.07 -5.26 18.86
C THR A 22 5.98 -5.49 17.67
N ILE A 23 6.39 -4.41 17.02
CA ILE A 23 7.42 -4.46 15.98
C ILE A 23 8.78 -4.32 16.65
N ILE A 24 9.68 -5.27 16.39
CA ILE A 24 11.03 -5.32 16.97
C ILE A 24 12.05 -4.99 15.88
N ASP A 25 13.00 -4.09 16.17
CA ASP A 25 14.16 -3.84 15.33
C ASP A 25 15.06 -5.07 15.33
N LYS A 26 15.21 -5.73 14.19
CA LYS A 26 16.05 -6.93 14.06
C LYS A 26 17.52 -6.67 14.40
N ARG A 27 18.03 -5.45 14.21
CA ARG A 27 19.44 -5.10 14.47
C ARG A 27 19.72 -4.95 15.96
N THR A 28 18.81 -4.31 16.68
CA THR A 28 19.01 -3.93 18.09
C THR A 28 18.25 -4.82 19.07
N GLY A 29 17.25 -5.56 18.60
CA GLY A 29 16.32 -6.33 19.43
C GLY A 29 15.34 -5.44 20.22
N MET A 30 15.34 -4.13 19.99
CA MET A 30 14.51 -3.18 20.74
C MET A 30 13.11 -3.04 20.12
N PRO A 31 12.07 -2.82 20.93
CA PRO A 31 10.74 -2.52 20.42
C PRO A 31 10.74 -1.16 19.72
N ILE A 32 10.28 -1.13 18.47
CA ILE A 32 10.09 0.11 17.71
C ILE A 32 8.75 0.75 18.10
N ARG A 33 7.68 -0.06 18.09
CA ARG A 33 6.32 0.37 18.43
C ARG A 33 5.44 -0.81 18.79
N GLU A 34 4.48 -0.57 19.68
CA GLU A 34 3.33 -1.42 19.91
C GLU A 34 2.18 -0.96 19.01
N ILE A 35 1.45 -1.91 18.44
CA ILE A 35 0.27 -1.67 17.61
C ILE A 35 -0.89 -2.39 18.26
N ILE A 36 -1.93 -1.63 18.59
CA ILE A 36 -3.19 -2.12 19.12
C ILE A 36 -4.29 -1.82 18.10
N LYS A 37 -5.02 -2.84 17.68
CA LYS A 37 -6.13 -2.73 16.74
C LYS A 37 -7.36 -3.43 17.29
N THR A 38 -8.51 -2.82 17.09
CA THR A 38 -9.80 -3.41 17.43
C THR A 38 -10.57 -3.67 16.15
N GLY A 39 -11.12 -4.86 16.00
CA GLY A 39 -12.00 -5.18 14.90
C GLY A 39 -13.31 -5.75 15.39
N THR A 40 -14.39 -5.34 14.73
CA THR A 40 -15.75 -5.75 15.06
C THR A 40 -16.41 -6.33 13.81
N GLN A 41 -17.13 -7.44 13.98
CA GLN A 41 -17.94 -8.07 12.94
C GLN A 41 -19.28 -8.49 13.54
N SER A 42 -20.35 -8.31 12.77
CA SER A 42 -21.69 -8.72 13.17
C SER A 42 -22.39 -9.50 12.06
N LYS A 43 -23.28 -10.41 12.46
CA LYS A 43 -24.14 -11.16 11.54
C LYS A 43 -25.52 -11.32 12.16
N SER A 44 -26.54 -11.20 11.32
CA SER A 44 -27.93 -11.45 11.69
C SER A 44 -28.46 -12.68 10.97
N ALA A 45 -29.31 -13.46 11.65
CA ALA A 45 -29.91 -14.68 11.11
C ALA A 45 -31.25 -14.98 11.77
N ASN A 46 -32.07 -15.80 11.12
CA ASN A 46 -33.36 -16.26 11.67
C ASN A 46 -33.18 -17.39 12.71
N SER A 47 -31.98 -17.94 12.83
CA SER A 47 -31.61 -18.96 13.81
C SER A 47 -30.26 -18.67 14.46
N VAL A 48 -30.15 -18.90 15.76
CA VAL A 48 -28.90 -18.75 16.53
C VAL A 48 -27.81 -19.72 16.05
N SER A 49 -28.16 -20.88 15.50
CA SER A 49 -27.19 -21.87 15.00
C SER A 49 -26.39 -21.39 13.78
N GLU A 50 -26.89 -20.40 13.05
CA GLU A 50 -26.24 -19.79 11.88
C GLU A 50 -25.22 -18.70 12.27
N LEU A 51 -25.23 -18.29 13.54
CA LEU A 51 -24.38 -17.25 14.12
C LEU A 51 -23.13 -17.83 14.75
N LYS A 52 -22.26 -18.45 13.93
CA LYS A 52 -21.00 -19.03 14.42
C LYS A 52 -20.01 -17.94 14.82
N THR A 53 -19.70 -17.86 16.11
CA THR A 53 -18.70 -16.91 16.65
C THR A 53 -17.34 -17.05 15.99
N LEU A 54 -16.92 -18.29 15.70
CA LEU A 54 -15.62 -18.56 15.08
C LEU A 54 -15.49 -17.94 13.68
N ASP A 55 -16.57 -17.89 12.91
CA ASP A 55 -16.55 -17.32 11.56
C ASP A 55 -16.38 -15.79 11.62
N LEU A 56 -17.08 -15.14 12.56
CA LEU A 56 -16.93 -13.71 12.82
C LEU A 56 -15.53 -13.38 13.34
N ALA A 57 -15.00 -14.18 14.28
CA ALA A 57 -13.65 -14.03 14.80
C ALA A 57 -12.58 -14.16 13.70
N LYS A 58 -12.69 -15.19 12.84
CA LYS A 58 -11.79 -15.37 11.68
C LYS A 58 -11.84 -14.19 10.73
N ALA A 59 -13.04 -13.69 10.41
CA ALA A 59 -13.18 -12.51 9.56
C ALA A 59 -12.48 -11.28 10.15
N ILE A 60 -12.55 -11.08 11.47
CA ILE A 60 -11.81 -10.01 12.14
C ILE A 60 -10.31 -10.25 12.02
N VAL A 61 -9.80 -11.44 12.38
CA VAL A 61 -8.37 -11.79 12.32
C VAL A 61 -7.83 -11.55 10.91
N ASP A 62 -8.49 -12.09 9.89
CA ASP A 62 -8.09 -11.96 8.48
C ASP A 62 -8.04 -10.50 8.05
N SER A 63 -9.02 -9.69 8.47
CA SER A 63 -9.04 -8.25 8.19
C SER A 63 -7.85 -7.53 8.82
N GLN A 64 -7.54 -7.82 10.09
CA GLN A 64 -6.40 -7.19 10.77
C GLN A 64 -5.06 -7.63 10.17
N LEU A 65 -4.90 -8.92 9.83
CA LEU A 65 -3.68 -9.44 9.19
C LEU A 65 -3.41 -8.82 7.82
N ARG A 66 -4.45 -8.43 7.05
CA ARG A 66 -4.27 -7.72 5.76
C ARG A 66 -3.53 -6.40 5.91
N THR A 67 -3.64 -5.75 7.06
CA THR A 67 -2.98 -4.47 7.33
C THR A 67 -1.57 -4.62 7.89
N LEU A 68 -1.14 -5.84 8.24
CA LEU A 68 0.16 -6.08 8.87
C LEU A 68 1.33 -5.63 7.98
N GLU A 69 1.23 -5.83 6.66
CA GLU A 69 2.26 -5.33 5.73
C GLU A 69 2.34 -3.79 5.74
N SER A 70 1.20 -3.10 5.81
CA SER A 70 1.17 -1.63 5.93
C SER A 70 1.68 -1.15 7.29
N ASP A 71 1.56 -1.99 8.31
CA ASP A 71 2.09 -1.74 9.63
C ASP A 71 3.60 -2.01 9.71
N ILE A 72 4.21 -2.69 8.73
CA ILE A 72 5.65 -2.95 8.67
C ILE A 72 6.34 -2.02 7.63
N VAL A 73 5.58 -1.09 7.02
CA VAL A 73 6.13 -0.03 6.13
C VAL A 73 7.34 0.62 6.82
N PRO A 74 8.44 0.91 6.09
CA PRO A 74 9.68 1.39 6.68
C PRO A 74 9.42 2.52 7.66
N THR A 75 9.51 2.22 8.96
CA THR A 75 9.48 3.24 9.98
C THR A 75 10.83 3.93 9.90
N ILE A 76 10.83 5.22 9.56
CA ILE A 76 11.99 6.07 9.78
C ILE A 76 12.17 6.15 11.29
N VAL A 77 13.06 5.30 11.81
CA VAL A 77 13.44 5.36 13.22
C VAL A 77 14.37 6.55 13.39
N SER A 78 13.81 7.67 13.82
CA SER A 78 14.61 8.84 14.17
C SER A 78 15.36 8.55 15.48
N THR A 79 16.68 8.40 15.39
CA THR A 79 17.54 8.29 16.58
C THR A 79 18.14 9.64 16.91
N ASN A 80 17.81 10.18 18.08
CA ASN A 80 18.47 11.38 18.59
C ASN A 80 19.86 11.02 19.12
N ARG A 81 20.91 11.45 18.41
CA ARG A 81 22.30 11.33 18.86
C ARG A 81 22.83 12.68 19.30
N LYS A 82 23.39 12.72 20.50
CA LYS A 82 24.03 13.93 21.03
C LYS A 82 25.48 13.98 20.55
N LEU A 83 25.84 15.05 19.86
CA LEU A 83 27.23 15.33 19.52
C LEU A 83 28.05 15.62 20.80
N MET A 84 29.27 15.11 20.82
CA MET A 84 30.21 15.29 21.92
C MET A 84 30.76 16.72 21.93
N ASN A 85 30.89 17.27 23.13
CA ASN A 85 31.57 18.54 23.35
C ASN A 85 33.09 18.34 23.44
N GLU A 86 33.85 19.33 22.96
CA GLU A 86 35.30 19.35 23.08
C GLU A 86 35.74 19.67 24.52
N THR A 87 36.48 18.76 25.14
CA THR A 87 36.92 18.86 26.55
C THR A 87 38.33 19.45 26.69
N SER A 88 39.12 19.53 25.62
CA SER A 88 40.45 20.11 25.65
C SER A 88 40.45 21.57 26.11
N LYS A 89 41.58 22.02 26.67
CA LYS A 89 41.76 23.42 27.08
C LYS A 89 42.09 24.34 25.90
N ASP A 90 42.31 23.79 24.71
CA ASP A 90 42.65 24.55 23.51
C ASP A 90 41.45 25.38 23.02
N LYS A 91 41.61 26.70 23.06
CA LYS A 91 40.57 27.65 22.64
C LYS A 91 40.30 27.58 21.14
N VAL A 92 41.31 27.30 20.32
CA VAL A 92 41.20 27.21 18.86
C VAL A 92 40.36 25.99 18.50
N VAL A 93 40.67 24.82 19.08
CA VAL A 93 39.91 23.58 18.82
C VAL A 93 38.45 23.74 19.26
N LYS A 94 38.21 24.31 20.45
CA LYS A 94 36.85 24.60 20.93
C LYS A 94 36.06 25.51 20.00
N GLN A 95 36.69 26.57 19.49
CA GLN A 95 36.03 27.49 18.58
C GLN A 95 35.71 26.80 17.24
N ARG A 96 36.67 26.07 16.66
CA ARG A 96 36.43 25.29 15.43
C ARG A 96 35.33 24.25 15.59
N MET A 97 35.27 23.54 16.72
CA MET A 97 34.20 22.59 17.03
C MET A 97 32.83 23.27 17.12
N LYS A 98 32.77 24.48 17.68
CA LYS A 98 31.55 25.29 17.75
C LYS A 98 31.10 25.78 16.37
N ASP A 99 32.04 26.26 15.55
CA ASP A 99 31.76 26.70 14.18
C ASP A 99 31.29 25.53 13.30
N THR A 100 31.92 24.37 13.47
CA THR A 100 31.50 23.12 12.80
C THR A 100 30.10 22.69 13.23
N LEU A 101 29.73 22.87 14.50
CA LEU A 101 28.38 22.61 14.98
C LEU A 101 27.34 23.55 14.33
N LEU A 102 27.71 24.78 13.96
CA LEU A 102 26.80 25.67 13.22
C LEU A 102 26.49 25.09 11.83
N LEU A 103 27.47 24.48 11.15
CA LEU A 103 27.25 23.80 9.87
C LEU A 103 26.24 22.66 10.01
N VAL A 104 26.33 21.85 11.08
CA VAL A 104 25.35 20.80 11.39
C VAL A 104 23.95 21.39 11.57
N LYS A 105 23.82 22.50 12.33
CA LYS A 105 22.53 23.18 12.56
C LYS A 105 21.94 23.77 11.28
N SER A 106 22.78 24.10 10.31
CA SER A 106 22.39 24.57 8.97
C SER A 106 22.20 23.44 7.96
N ASN A 107 22.17 22.17 8.40
CA ASN A 107 22.04 20.97 7.56
C ASN A 107 23.16 20.79 6.50
N ASN A 108 24.31 21.43 6.69
CA ASN A 108 25.47 21.25 5.81
C ASN A 108 26.37 20.12 6.35
N TYR A 109 25.85 18.89 6.29
CA TYR A 109 26.46 17.74 6.97
C TYR A 109 27.77 17.28 6.31
N GLU A 110 27.89 17.35 4.99
CA GLU A 110 29.12 16.96 4.29
C GLU A 110 30.31 17.84 4.70
N GLU A 111 30.11 19.16 4.70
CA GLU A 111 31.14 20.10 5.13
C GLU A 111 31.41 19.97 6.63
N ALA A 112 30.37 19.76 7.46
CA ALA A 112 30.55 19.51 8.89
C ALA A 112 31.38 18.25 9.17
N ILE A 113 31.15 17.15 8.43
CA ILE A 113 31.94 15.92 8.51
C ILE A 113 33.39 16.23 8.16
N ARG A 114 33.64 16.91 7.03
CA ARG A 114 34.99 17.27 6.58
C ARG A 114 35.75 18.07 7.64
N GLN A 115 35.10 19.07 8.22
CA GLN A 115 35.70 19.90 9.28
C GLN A 115 35.96 19.11 10.56
N TYR A 116 35.04 18.24 11.00
CA TYR A 116 35.28 17.39 12.16
C TYR A 116 36.45 16.41 11.94
N GLU A 117 36.59 15.84 10.74
CA GLU A 117 37.73 14.97 10.41
C GLU A 117 39.05 15.74 10.38
N GLU A 118 39.04 16.96 9.83
CA GLU A 118 40.20 17.84 9.83
C GLU A 118 40.63 18.18 11.27
N ILE A 119 39.69 18.55 12.14
CA ILE A 119 39.94 18.82 13.57
C ILE A 119 40.49 17.57 14.26
N ALA A 120 39.92 16.40 14.00
CA ALA A 120 40.37 15.13 14.57
C ALA A 120 41.81 14.81 14.15
N ASN A 121 42.15 15.00 12.88
CA ASN A 121 43.46 14.67 12.33
C ASN A 121 44.55 15.67 12.76
N GLN A 122 44.24 16.97 12.79
CA GLN A 122 45.21 18.02 13.13
C GLN A 122 45.47 18.09 14.64
N TYR A 123 44.45 17.89 15.48
CA TYR A 123 44.55 18.14 16.93
C TYR A 123 44.36 16.88 17.78
N GLY A 124 44.10 15.72 17.18
CA GLY A 124 43.84 14.48 17.91
C GLY A 124 42.52 14.51 18.70
N SER A 125 41.55 15.33 18.32
CA SER A 125 40.27 15.44 19.03
C SER A 125 39.41 14.18 18.87
N THR A 126 39.20 13.46 19.97
CA THR A 126 38.33 12.28 20.03
C THR A 126 36.85 12.65 19.87
N ALA A 127 36.44 13.81 20.39
CA ALA A 127 35.09 14.33 20.23
C ALA A 127 34.77 14.63 18.76
N ALA A 128 35.71 15.25 18.03
CA ALA A 128 35.55 15.53 16.61
C ALA A 128 35.43 14.22 15.81
N LYS A 129 36.29 13.22 16.08
CA LYS A 129 36.23 11.90 15.45
C LYS A 129 34.88 11.20 15.67
N ALA A 130 34.37 11.22 16.90
CA ALA A 130 33.07 10.63 17.23
C ALA A 130 31.91 11.36 16.52
N ASN A 131 31.94 12.69 16.48
CA ASN A 131 30.93 13.49 15.80
C ASN A 131 30.92 13.23 14.29
N ALA A 132 32.09 13.14 13.64
CA ALA A 132 32.19 12.78 12.23
C ALA A 132 31.57 11.39 11.96
N ALA A 133 31.85 10.39 12.81
CA ALA A 133 31.30 9.06 12.67
C ALA A 133 29.76 9.04 12.83
N ILE A 134 29.22 9.77 13.81
CA ILE A 134 27.77 9.92 14.02
C ILE A 134 27.11 10.51 12.77
N LEU A 135 27.67 11.57 12.20
CA LEU A 135 27.11 12.22 11.01
C LEU A 135 27.22 11.34 9.76
N LYS A 136 28.34 10.61 9.58
CA LYS A 136 28.49 9.64 8.48
C LYS A 136 27.44 8.53 8.56
N GLU A 137 27.19 7.99 9.76
CA GLU A 137 26.15 6.98 9.97
C GLU A 137 24.75 7.56 9.68
N ALA A 138 24.48 8.80 10.10
CA ALA A 138 23.20 9.46 9.84
C ALA A 138 22.94 9.62 8.33
N ILE A 139 23.91 10.15 7.56
CA ILE A 139 23.77 10.30 6.11
C ILE A 139 23.65 8.94 5.41
N ALA A 140 24.48 7.97 5.78
CA ALA A 140 24.45 6.64 5.17
C ALA A 140 23.12 5.91 5.45
N SER A 141 22.56 6.08 6.65
CA SER A 141 21.25 5.54 7.02
C SER A 141 20.13 6.16 6.21
N ASP A 142 20.15 7.48 6.00
CA ASP A 142 19.14 8.19 5.20
C ASP A 142 19.19 7.76 3.73
N VAL A 143 20.40 7.71 3.12
CA VAL A 143 20.55 7.25 1.73
C VAL A 143 20.12 5.80 1.57
N ALA A 144 20.51 4.91 2.49
CA ALA A 144 20.11 3.51 2.45
C ALA A 144 18.60 3.34 2.66
N ALA A 145 17.99 4.12 3.55
CA ALA A 145 16.54 4.12 3.78
C ALA A 145 15.78 4.62 2.55
N SER A 146 16.20 5.74 1.95
CA SER A 146 15.61 6.28 0.72
C SER A 146 15.77 5.33 -0.46
N ALA A 147 16.94 4.70 -0.63
CA ALA A 147 17.18 3.70 -1.66
C ALA A 147 16.29 2.46 -1.45
N ARG A 148 16.16 1.99 -0.20
CA ARG A 148 15.30 0.84 0.12
C ARG A 148 13.82 1.16 -0.07
N LEU A 149 13.38 2.37 0.28
CA LEU A 149 12.00 2.82 0.05
C LEU A 149 11.71 2.88 -1.46
N SER A 150 12.61 3.48 -2.24
CA SER A 150 12.49 3.53 -3.70
C SER A 150 12.47 2.13 -4.31
N GLN A 151 13.30 1.21 -3.80
CA GLN A 151 13.30 -0.18 -4.23
C GLN A 151 11.98 -0.88 -3.90
N LEU A 152 11.45 -0.72 -2.69
CA LEU A 152 10.17 -1.32 -2.29
C LEU A 152 8.99 -0.74 -3.09
N GLU A 153 9.00 0.56 -3.37
CA GLU A 153 8.02 1.21 -4.25
C GLU A 153 8.13 0.67 -5.68
N SER A 154 9.35 0.49 -6.20
CA SER A 154 9.59 -0.12 -7.51
C SER A 154 9.21 -1.59 -7.56
N GLU A 155 9.41 -2.36 -6.49
CA GLU A 155 9.03 -3.78 -6.40
C GLU A 155 7.50 -3.91 -6.32
N ARG A 156 6.84 -3.02 -5.56
CA ARG A 156 5.39 -2.92 -5.46
C ARG A 156 4.75 -2.50 -6.78
N GLY A 157 5.37 -1.54 -7.49
CA GLY A 157 5.05 -1.20 -8.86
C GLY A 157 5.25 -2.40 -9.79
N SER A 158 6.40 -3.07 -9.73
CA SER A 158 6.78 -4.15 -10.68
C SER A 158 5.83 -5.34 -10.72
N LEU A 159 5.16 -5.66 -9.61
CA LEU A 159 4.21 -6.79 -9.58
C LEU A 159 2.88 -6.38 -10.22
N SER A 160 2.39 -5.18 -9.91
CA SER A 160 1.20 -4.61 -10.56
C SER A 160 1.49 -4.32 -12.04
N ASP A 161 2.65 -3.77 -12.37
CA ASP A 161 3.08 -3.43 -13.74
C ASP A 161 3.28 -4.69 -14.59
N ARG A 162 3.84 -5.76 -14.02
CA ARG A 162 3.92 -7.06 -14.72
C ARG A 162 2.54 -7.63 -14.99
N ALA A 163 1.62 -7.56 -14.03
CA ALA A 163 0.25 -8.01 -14.23
C ALA A 163 -0.48 -7.16 -15.30
N VAL A 164 -0.36 -5.83 -15.23
CA VAL A 164 -0.88 -4.88 -16.23
C VAL A 164 -0.33 -5.22 -17.61
N LYS A 165 0.99 -5.34 -17.75
CA LYS A 165 1.66 -5.64 -19.01
C LYS A 165 1.21 -6.99 -19.58
N ALA A 166 1.20 -8.04 -18.76
CA ALA A 166 0.77 -9.37 -19.18
C ALA A 166 -0.70 -9.37 -19.63
N SER A 167 -1.59 -8.70 -18.90
CA SER A 167 -3.00 -8.56 -19.29
C SER A 167 -3.18 -7.78 -20.59
N VAL A 168 -2.42 -6.70 -20.79
CA VAL A 168 -2.45 -5.91 -22.02
C VAL A 168 -1.93 -6.71 -23.22
N GLU A 169 -0.82 -7.43 -23.05
CA GLU A 169 -0.28 -8.34 -24.07
C GLU A 169 -1.29 -9.44 -24.43
N GLU A 170 -1.97 -10.01 -23.42
CA GLU A 170 -3.00 -11.02 -23.63
C GLU A 170 -4.21 -10.43 -24.39
N LEU A 171 -4.63 -9.19 -24.07
CA LEU A 171 -5.68 -8.49 -24.82
C LEU A 171 -5.30 -8.32 -26.30
N TYR A 172 -4.09 -7.85 -26.58
CA TYR A 172 -3.63 -7.68 -27.96
C TYR A 172 -3.48 -9.01 -28.71
N SER A 173 -3.21 -10.11 -27.99
CA SER A 173 -3.13 -11.43 -28.61
C SER A 173 -4.51 -12.00 -28.99
N LYS A 174 -5.57 -11.58 -28.30
CA LYS A 174 -6.93 -12.13 -28.46
C LYS A 174 -7.86 -11.24 -29.28
N LEU A 175 -7.56 -9.94 -29.39
CA LEU A 175 -8.44 -8.97 -30.03
C LEU A 175 -7.85 -8.42 -31.32
N PRO A 176 -8.66 -8.21 -32.37
CA PRO A 176 -8.21 -7.49 -33.56
C PRO A 176 -7.78 -6.06 -33.22
N ALA A 177 -6.78 -5.54 -33.93
CA ALA A 177 -6.40 -4.13 -33.83
C ALA A 177 -7.60 -3.21 -34.13
N ASP A 178 -7.57 -2.00 -33.57
CA ASP A 178 -8.61 -0.97 -33.66
C ASP A 178 -9.98 -1.35 -33.07
N SER A 179 -10.09 -2.51 -32.41
CA SER A 179 -11.34 -2.92 -31.77
C SER A 179 -11.72 -1.98 -30.63
N VAL A 180 -13.02 -1.71 -30.49
CA VAL A 180 -13.55 -0.90 -29.38
C VAL A 180 -13.86 -1.82 -28.21
N ILE A 181 -13.21 -1.59 -27.07
CA ILE A 181 -13.37 -2.39 -25.85
C ILE A 181 -13.91 -1.55 -24.70
N ILE A 182 -14.61 -2.21 -23.80
CA ILE A 182 -14.98 -1.66 -22.49
C ILE A 182 -14.35 -2.53 -21.40
N ILE A 183 -13.73 -1.90 -20.41
CA ILE A 183 -13.07 -2.60 -19.31
C ILE A 183 -13.89 -2.40 -18.03
N ILE A 184 -14.31 -3.52 -17.43
CA ILE A 184 -15.20 -3.57 -16.27
C ILE A 184 -14.48 -4.22 -15.08
N GLU A 185 -14.60 -3.59 -13.91
CA GLU A 185 -14.14 -4.13 -12.64
C GLU A 185 -15.20 -5.11 -12.10
N ALA A 186 -14.84 -6.38 -11.99
CA ALA A 186 -15.71 -7.35 -11.32
C ALA A 186 -15.65 -7.17 -9.80
N ASN A 187 -16.62 -7.78 -9.09
CA ASN A 187 -16.65 -7.73 -7.64
C ASN A 187 -15.43 -8.43 -7.03
N SER A 188 -14.51 -7.64 -6.47
CA SER A 188 -13.30 -8.10 -5.79
C SER A 188 -13.31 -7.71 -4.32
N SER A 189 -12.70 -8.55 -3.48
CA SER A 189 -12.46 -8.25 -2.06
C SER A 189 -11.37 -7.19 -1.83
N ASP A 190 -10.66 -6.80 -2.89
CA ASP A 190 -9.58 -5.80 -2.89
C ASP A 190 -9.85 -4.74 -3.97
N ARG A 191 -10.98 -4.03 -3.84
CA ARG A 191 -11.44 -3.05 -4.84
C ARG A 191 -10.43 -1.93 -5.10
N GLY A 192 -9.77 -1.42 -4.05
CA GLY A 192 -8.80 -0.33 -4.21
C GLY A 192 -7.67 -0.71 -5.17
N ARG A 193 -7.10 -1.91 -4.99
CA ARG A 193 -6.03 -2.42 -5.86
C ARG A 193 -6.51 -2.79 -7.25
N LEU A 194 -7.70 -3.40 -7.37
CA LEU A 194 -8.29 -3.70 -8.68
C LEU A 194 -8.51 -2.43 -9.50
N ASN A 195 -9.03 -1.37 -8.89
CA ASN A 195 -9.25 -0.09 -9.55
C ASN A 195 -7.93 0.53 -10.04
N GLU A 196 -6.87 0.46 -9.23
CA GLU A 196 -5.54 0.92 -9.63
C GLU A 196 -5.01 0.16 -10.86
N ILE A 197 -5.10 -1.18 -10.84
CA ILE A 197 -4.68 -2.04 -11.95
C ILE A 197 -5.49 -1.75 -13.22
N VAL A 198 -6.81 -1.69 -13.13
CA VAL A 198 -7.69 -1.43 -14.28
C VAL A 198 -7.44 -0.04 -14.87
N ASN A 199 -7.21 0.97 -14.03
CA ASN A 199 -6.84 2.30 -14.50
C ASN A 199 -5.49 2.30 -15.24
N ASN A 200 -4.51 1.55 -14.74
CA ASN A 200 -3.21 1.41 -15.42
C ASN A 200 -3.33 0.64 -16.74
N ILE A 201 -4.16 -0.40 -16.81
CA ILE A 201 -4.48 -1.10 -18.07
C ILE A 201 -5.12 -0.13 -19.05
N ASN A 202 -6.16 0.61 -18.66
CA ASN A 202 -6.83 1.60 -19.51
C ASN A 202 -5.83 2.61 -20.10
N ARG A 203 -4.99 3.21 -19.24
CA ARG A 203 -3.95 4.16 -19.70
C ARG A 203 -2.99 3.53 -20.69
N THR A 204 -2.53 2.31 -20.41
CA THR A 204 -1.57 1.60 -21.27
C THR A 204 -2.19 1.30 -22.63
N VAL A 205 -3.42 0.76 -22.67
CA VAL A 205 -4.15 0.47 -23.91
C VAL A 205 -4.37 1.73 -24.74
N ILE A 206 -4.81 2.83 -24.10
CA ILE A 206 -4.99 4.13 -24.77
C ILE A 206 -3.67 4.65 -25.32
N SER A 207 -2.59 4.60 -24.53
CA SER A 207 -1.28 5.13 -24.94
C SER A 207 -0.65 4.40 -26.13
N GLU A 208 -0.89 3.09 -26.24
CA GLU A 208 -0.36 2.28 -27.33
C GLU A 208 -1.23 2.37 -28.61
N GLY A 209 -2.49 2.78 -28.48
CA GLY A 209 -3.40 3.05 -29.59
C GLY A 209 -3.80 1.83 -30.43
N LYS A 210 -3.47 0.61 -29.98
CA LYS A 210 -3.82 -0.64 -30.68
C LYS A 210 -5.28 -1.04 -30.54
N LEU A 211 -5.93 -0.61 -29.46
CA LEU A 211 -7.36 -0.81 -29.19
C LEU A 211 -7.96 0.55 -28.79
N LYS A 212 -9.27 0.70 -28.98
CA LYS A 212 -10.02 1.89 -28.55
C LYS A 212 -10.76 1.57 -27.28
N VAL A 213 -10.64 2.40 -26.25
CA VAL A 213 -11.29 2.16 -24.95
C VAL A 213 -12.47 3.11 -24.79
N VAL A 214 -13.63 2.57 -24.41
CA VAL A 214 -14.80 3.36 -24.03
C VAL A 214 -14.50 4.09 -22.71
N ASP A 215 -14.78 5.40 -22.66
CA ASP A 215 -14.58 6.19 -21.44
C ASP A 215 -15.55 5.73 -20.33
N ARG A 216 -14.97 5.31 -19.20
CA ARG A 216 -15.71 4.80 -18.05
C ARG A 216 -16.65 5.85 -17.44
N SER A 217 -16.33 7.13 -17.55
CA SER A 217 -17.20 8.20 -17.02
C SER A 217 -18.61 8.14 -17.62
N GLN A 218 -18.75 7.59 -18.82
CA GLN A 218 -20.01 7.49 -19.54
C GLN A 218 -20.88 6.32 -19.06
N ILE A 219 -20.29 5.29 -18.45
CA ILE A 219 -20.97 4.02 -18.10
C ILE A 219 -21.27 3.87 -16.61
N MET A 220 -20.69 4.72 -15.75
CA MET A 220 -20.80 4.57 -14.28
C MET A 220 -22.24 4.56 -13.76
N GLY A 221 -23.14 5.33 -14.38
CA GLY A 221 -24.55 5.38 -13.98
C GLY A 221 -25.27 4.05 -14.21
N ASP A 222 -25.10 3.48 -15.40
CA ASP A 222 -25.68 2.20 -15.78
C ASP A 222 -25.04 1.06 -14.98
N GLU A 223 -23.71 1.05 -14.85
CA GLU A 223 -22.96 0.05 -14.07
C GLU A 223 -23.45 -0.01 -12.61
N LEU A 224 -23.66 1.14 -11.97
CA LEU A 224 -24.17 1.24 -10.60
C LEU A 224 -25.59 0.68 -10.49
N GLN A 225 -26.46 0.99 -11.45
CA GLN A 225 -27.85 0.51 -11.44
C GLN A 225 -27.93 -1.02 -11.54
N TYR A 226 -27.06 -1.64 -12.35
CA TYR A 226 -26.98 -3.09 -12.45
C TYR A 226 -26.36 -3.73 -11.21
N GLN A 227 -25.30 -3.15 -10.63
CA GLN A 227 -24.70 -3.67 -9.39
C GLN A 227 -25.68 -3.68 -8.21
N VAL A 228 -26.56 -2.68 -8.11
CA VAL A 228 -27.60 -2.59 -7.06
C VAL A 228 -28.70 -3.66 -7.23
N SER A 229 -28.95 -4.13 -8.46
CA SER A 229 -29.98 -5.14 -8.74
C SER A 229 -29.63 -6.55 -8.25
N GLY A 230 -28.37 -6.79 -7.85
CA GLY A 230 -27.92 -8.02 -7.19
C GLY A 230 -27.78 -9.25 -8.09
N ASN A 231 -28.12 -9.15 -9.38
CA ASN A 231 -27.99 -10.25 -10.33
C ASN A 231 -27.68 -9.71 -11.74
N VAL A 232 -26.39 -9.49 -12.03
CA VAL A 232 -25.96 -9.01 -13.35
C VAL A 232 -25.58 -10.21 -14.21
N SER A 233 -26.43 -10.56 -15.16
CA SER A 233 -26.10 -11.59 -16.17
C SER A 233 -25.13 -11.04 -17.20
N ASP A 234 -24.39 -11.93 -17.88
CA ASP A 234 -23.52 -11.56 -19.00
C ASP A 234 -24.30 -10.79 -20.09
N ASP A 235 -25.58 -11.10 -20.31
CA ASP A 235 -26.46 -10.39 -21.26
C ASP A 235 -26.65 -8.90 -20.92
N SER A 236 -26.68 -8.57 -19.63
CA SER A 236 -26.82 -7.17 -19.18
C SER A 236 -25.57 -6.38 -19.52
N TYR A 237 -24.38 -6.96 -19.31
CA TYR A 237 -23.13 -6.34 -19.71
C TYR A 237 -23.01 -6.21 -21.22
N VAL A 238 -23.38 -7.25 -21.99
CA VAL A 238 -23.39 -7.17 -23.47
C VAL A 238 -24.28 -6.03 -23.95
N SER A 239 -25.43 -5.81 -23.30
CA SER A 239 -26.33 -4.70 -23.62
C SER A 239 -25.70 -3.33 -23.34
N ILE A 240 -25.01 -3.18 -22.19
CA ILE A 240 -24.23 -1.98 -21.87
C ILE A 240 -23.16 -1.76 -22.95
N GLY A 241 -22.33 -2.77 -23.23
CA GLY A 241 -21.27 -2.68 -24.23
C GLY A 241 -21.79 -2.21 -25.58
N LYS A 242 -22.91 -2.76 -26.05
CA LYS A 242 -23.57 -2.33 -27.29
C LYS A 242 -24.02 -0.88 -27.26
N ASN A 243 -24.60 -0.41 -26.15
CA ASN A 243 -25.07 0.97 -26.01
C ASN A 243 -23.92 1.99 -26.13
N TYR A 244 -22.71 1.59 -25.72
CA TYR A 244 -21.51 2.44 -25.79
C TYR A 244 -20.60 2.11 -26.99
N GLY A 245 -21.07 1.29 -27.93
CA GLY A 245 -20.33 0.95 -29.15
C GLY A 245 -19.11 0.04 -28.92
N ALA A 246 -19.02 -0.61 -27.75
CA ALA A 246 -18.00 -1.63 -27.51
C ALA A 246 -18.32 -2.90 -28.31
N GLN A 247 -17.28 -3.44 -28.94
CA GLN A 247 -17.31 -4.72 -29.64
C GLN A 247 -16.98 -5.87 -28.70
N TYR A 248 -16.18 -5.61 -27.67
CA TYR A 248 -15.76 -6.60 -26.66
C TYR A 248 -15.84 -6.03 -25.25
N ILE A 249 -16.11 -6.89 -24.29
CA ILE A 249 -16.16 -6.55 -22.86
C ILE A 249 -15.09 -7.32 -22.12
N VAL A 250 -14.23 -6.61 -21.42
CA VAL A 250 -13.14 -7.18 -20.63
C VAL A 250 -13.46 -7.03 -19.16
N PHE A 251 -13.60 -8.14 -18.44
CA PHE A 251 -13.72 -8.16 -16.99
C PHE A 251 -12.39 -8.45 -16.35
N PHE A 252 -12.06 -7.69 -15.32
CA PHE A 252 -10.96 -7.99 -14.42
C PHE A 252 -11.47 -8.28 -13.02
N ASP A 253 -10.96 -9.35 -12.41
CA ASP A 253 -11.17 -9.66 -11.00
C ASP A 253 -9.83 -10.00 -10.33
N ILE A 254 -9.76 -9.81 -9.00
CA ILE A 254 -8.64 -10.33 -8.21
C ILE A 254 -9.20 -11.44 -7.32
N SER A 255 -8.73 -12.65 -7.53
CA SER A 255 -9.03 -13.81 -6.69
C SER A 255 -7.81 -14.20 -5.84
N GLY A 256 -8.01 -15.12 -4.89
CA GLY A 256 -6.95 -15.58 -3.98
C GLY A 256 -6.73 -14.69 -2.75
N GLN A 257 -5.74 -15.06 -1.92
CA GLN A 257 -5.42 -14.36 -0.67
C GLN A 257 -3.91 -14.12 -0.54
N MET A 258 -3.53 -12.99 0.06
CA MET A 258 -2.14 -12.64 0.36
C MET A 258 -1.21 -12.67 -0.87
N SER A 259 -0.21 -13.56 -0.86
CA SER A 259 0.80 -13.77 -1.92
C SER A 259 0.31 -14.66 -3.08
N THR A 260 -0.87 -15.26 -2.96
CA THR A 260 -1.47 -16.13 -4.01
C THR A 260 -2.52 -15.40 -4.86
N ARG A 261 -2.57 -14.07 -4.76
CA ARG A 261 -3.52 -13.27 -5.54
C ARG A 261 -3.29 -13.47 -7.03
N GLN A 262 -4.37 -13.67 -7.75
CA GLN A 262 -4.38 -13.82 -9.21
C GLN A 262 -5.29 -12.75 -9.80
N LEU A 263 -4.76 -12.01 -10.77
CA LEU A 263 -5.57 -11.14 -11.63
C LEU A 263 -6.17 -12.05 -12.70
N ASN A 264 -7.49 -12.19 -12.71
CA ASN A 264 -8.19 -12.96 -13.73
C ASN A 264 -8.81 -11.99 -14.73
N MET A 265 -8.71 -12.37 -15.99
CA MET A 265 -9.28 -11.62 -17.11
C MET A 265 -10.28 -12.52 -17.84
N ARG A 266 -11.50 -12.00 -18.05
CA ARG A 266 -12.54 -12.67 -18.83
C ARG A 266 -13.01 -11.76 -19.95
N LEU A 267 -13.13 -12.31 -21.15
CA LEU A 267 -13.58 -11.59 -22.35
C LEU A 267 -14.97 -12.08 -22.75
N LEU A 268 -15.88 -11.15 -23.05
CA LEU A 268 -17.18 -11.41 -23.68
C LEU A 268 -17.27 -10.71 -25.03
#